data_AF-A0A443HU24-F1
#
_entry.id   AF-A0A443HU24-F1
#
_cell.length_a   1.000
_cell.length_b   1.000
_cell.length_c   1.000
_cell.angle_alpha   90.00
_cell.angle_beta   90.00
_cell.angle_gamma   90.00
#
_symmetry.space_group_name_H-M   'P 1'
#
loop_
_entity.id
_entity.type
_entity.pdbx_description
1 polymer ?
#
loop_
_entity_poly.entity_id
_entity_poly.type
_entity_poly.pdbx_seq_one_letter_code
_entity_poly.pdbx_strand_id
1 'polypeptide(L)'
;MSVVYTAKECLEHPTVDQRNSHLHALPRLYSPVYSPVRIPSDTQSSTTQTGNYSISLEKPSIHGSPSANLAVPKLGRLGICAMDEKVLSKANQEIFRRLQGNGDLEIVYFGDQTLVQRPLHKPFVEKPASAEDHNVYIYFPSTAQSDGGGRRLFRKVGNKCSEYDPSLVTPRCIMEQDNSYVYEPLLNADGGEDVKAYAVGRTYCLAVTRKSPVLSDVVVREADGREKRQATTLSREETEAATKIALTFGQAVCGFDIVRNKGKSYVIDVNGWTSVKNQPAFYDRCACILRQMLTSRLESSNRNAASTNGD
;
A
#
# COMPACT_ATOMS: atom_id res chain seq x y z
N MET A 1 -6.53 12.09 0.82
CA MET A 1 -5.10 12.37 0.96
C MET A 1 -4.35 11.11 0.54
N SER A 2 -3.55 11.18 -0.52
CA SER A 2 -2.91 9.99 -1.06
C SER A 2 -1.46 9.92 -0.62
N VAL A 3 -1.11 8.82 0.03
CA VAL A 3 0.28 8.47 0.29
C VAL A 3 0.77 7.72 -0.93
N VAL A 4 1.72 8.30 -1.67
CA VAL A 4 2.43 7.58 -2.72
C VAL A 4 3.42 6.66 -2.02
N TYR A 5 3.22 5.35 -2.10
CA TYR A 5 4.15 4.38 -1.55
C TYR A 5 5.27 4.11 -2.57
N THR A 6 6.52 4.30 -2.15
CA THR A 6 7.67 3.78 -2.89
C THR A 6 7.64 2.26 -2.88
N ALA A 7 8.20 1.62 -3.91
CA ALA A 7 8.39 0.17 -3.93
C ALA A 7 9.14 -0.30 -2.67
N LYS A 8 10.14 0.46 -2.20
CA LYS A 8 10.87 0.18 -0.96
C LYS A 8 9.99 0.23 0.31
N GLU A 9 9.09 1.19 0.44
CA GLU A 9 8.12 1.28 1.55
C GLU A 9 7.08 0.15 1.53
N CYS A 10 6.82 -0.42 0.35
CA CYS A 10 6.04 -1.65 0.22
C CYS A 10 6.85 -2.90 0.64
N LEU A 11 8.20 -2.82 0.69
CA LEU A 11 9.12 -3.93 0.99
C LEU A 11 9.55 -3.97 2.45
N GLU A 12 9.79 -2.82 3.04
CA GLU A 12 10.17 -2.68 4.43
C GLU A 12 8.91 -2.69 5.30
N HIS A 13 8.75 -3.76 6.10
CA HIS A 13 7.96 -3.65 7.32
C HIS A 13 8.46 -2.40 8.08
N PRO A 14 7.57 -1.56 8.66
CA PRO A 14 8.00 -0.79 9.80
C PRO A 14 8.41 -1.86 10.81
N THR A 15 9.71 -1.97 11.10
CA THR A 15 10.11 -2.59 12.34
C THR A 15 9.32 -1.85 13.42
N VAL A 16 8.45 -2.59 14.10
CA VAL A 16 8.00 -2.23 15.44
C VAL A 16 9.28 -2.03 16.22
N ASP A 17 9.73 -0.79 16.33
CA ASP A 17 10.72 -0.44 17.31
C ASP A 17 10.00 -0.64 18.65
N GLN A 18 10.39 -1.69 19.38
CA GLN A 18 9.87 -1.99 20.72
C GLN A 18 10.30 -0.94 21.76
N ARG A 19 10.69 0.25 21.32
CA ARG A 19 10.99 1.41 22.17
C ARG A 19 10.49 2.66 21.48
N ASN A 20 9.27 3.09 21.83
CA ASN A 20 9.00 4.48 22.17
C ASN A 20 7.52 4.64 22.50
N SER A 21 7.19 4.24 23.72
CA SER A 21 6.14 4.89 24.47
C SER A 21 6.54 6.35 24.72
N HIS A 22 5.65 7.26 24.34
CA HIS A 22 5.53 8.66 24.75
C HIS A 22 6.17 9.75 23.87
N LEU A 23 5.28 10.33 23.06
CA LEU A 23 5.13 11.77 22.91
C LEU A 23 5.38 12.55 24.22
N HIS A 24 5.99 13.73 24.02
CA HIS A 24 6.24 14.88 24.90
C HIS A 24 7.57 14.85 25.68
N ALA A 25 8.53 15.76 25.47
CA ALA A 25 8.72 16.86 24.53
C ALA A 25 10.25 17.18 24.48
N LEU A 26 10.77 17.59 23.32
CA LEU A 26 12.18 17.99 23.07
C LEU A 26 12.65 19.02 24.13
N PRO A 27 13.84 18.89 24.76
CA PRO A 27 15.10 19.24 24.08
C PRO A 27 16.40 18.54 24.58
N ARG A 28 17.36 18.37 23.64
CA ARG A 28 18.83 18.21 23.83
C ARG A 28 19.35 16.86 24.37
N LEU A 29 19.14 15.85 23.52
CA LEU A 29 20.04 14.77 23.05
C LEU A 29 21.34 14.50 23.88
N TYR A 30 21.41 13.29 24.46
CA TYR A 30 22.48 12.63 25.25
C TYR A 30 22.30 12.59 26.79
N SER A 31 22.28 11.34 27.29
CA SER A 31 22.44 10.72 28.63
C SER A 31 23.24 11.44 29.75
N PRO A 32 23.39 10.89 30.99
CA PRO A 32 22.60 9.91 31.78
C PRO A 32 22.43 10.32 33.29
N VAL A 33 21.77 9.43 34.07
CA VAL A 33 21.72 9.34 35.56
C VAL A 33 20.62 10.17 36.27
N TYR A 34 19.46 9.54 36.51
CA TYR A 34 18.93 9.25 37.87
C TYR A 34 17.62 8.43 37.77
N SER A 35 17.37 7.59 38.78
CA SER A 35 16.32 6.54 38.84
C SER A 35 14.90 7.08 39.10
N PRO A 36 13.84 6.40 38.62
CA PRO A 36 12.46 6.87 38.80
C PRO A 36 11.84 6.44 40.14
N VAL A 37 11.11 7.37 40.75
CA VAL A 37 10.25 7.16 41.93
C VAL A 37 8.92 6.54 41.49
N ARG A 38 8.45 5.51 42.22
CA ARG A 38 7.12 4.89 42.06
C ARG A 38 6.17 5.41 43.14
N ILE A 39 4.92 5.69 42.77
CA ILE A 39 3.77 5.76 43.69
C ILE A 39 2.52 5.21 42.95
N PRO A 40 1.47 4.75 43.67
CA PRO A 40 1.04 3.35 43.64
C PRO A 40 -0.35 3.17 43.02
N SER A 41 -0.67 1.92 42.69
CA SER A 41 -2.00 1.50 42.27
C SER A 41 -2.91 1.35 43.50
N ASP A 42 -3.98 2.15 43.55
CA ASP A 42 -5.04 2.03 44.54
C ASP A 42 -5.84 0.74 44.32
N THR A 43 -5.65 -0.21 45.23
CA THR A 43 -6.64 -1.25 45.49
C THR A 43 -6.67 -1.48 46.99
N GLN A 44 -7.47 -0.68 47.71
CA GLN A 44 -7.90 -1.03 49.06
C GLN A 44 -9.39 -0.73 49.24
N SER A 45 -10.18 -1.80 49.18
CA SER A 45 -11.33 -2.01 50.03
C SER A 45 -10.88 -2.13 51.49
N SER A 46 -11.66 -1.54 52.39
CA SER A 46 -11.44 -1.34 53.82
C SER A 46 -11.29 -2.63 54.66
N THR A 47 -10.48 -2.46 55.71
CA THR A 47 -10.00 -3.32 56.81
C THR A 47 -11.03 -4.24 57.48
N THR A 48 -10.64 -5.48 57.83
CA THR A 48 -10.55 -5.94 59.24
C THR A 48 -9.64 -7.19 59.39
N GLN A 49 -8.88 -7.21 60.49
CA GLN A 49 -7.89 -8.22 60.90
C GLN A 49 -8.52 -9.57 61.29
N THR A 50 -7.81 -10.69 61.11
CA THR A 50 -7.31 -11.60 62.19
C THR A 50 -6.73 -12.91 61.63
N GLY A 51 -5.49 -13.22 62.02
CA GLY A 51 -5.12 -14.47 62.73
C GLY A 51 -5.16 -15.85 62.06
N ASN A 52 -3.96 -16.37 61.78
CA ASN A 52 -3.43 -17.72 62.08
C ASN A 52 -3.79 -18.99 61.27
N TYR A 53 -2.75 -19.83 61.18
CA TYR A 53 -2.66 -21.30 61.05
C TYR A 53 -2.53 -21.96 59.66
N SER A 54 -1.28 -22.35 59.36
CA SER A 54 -0.78 -23.65 58.83
C SER A 54 -1.68 -24.55 57.97
N ILE A 55 -1.13 -25.05 56.86
CA ILE A 55 -0.69 -26.44 56.66
C ILE A 55 -0.12 -26.62 55.24
N SER A 56 1.07 -27.21 55.15
CA SER A 56 1.68 -27.72 53.92
C SER A 56 0.98 -29.00 53.46
N LEU A 57 0.76 -29.16 52.15
CA LEU A 57 0.57 -30.46 51.52
C LEU A 57 1.22 -30.46 50.13
N GLU A 58 2.00 -31.52 49.90
CA GLU A 58 2.94 -31.70 48.80
C GLU A 58 2.29 -31.90 47.43
N LYS A 59 3.15 -31.70 46.43
CA LYS A 59 2.99 -31.84 44.97
C LYS A 59 2.60 -33.26 44.55
N PRO A 60 2.07 -33.43 43.32
CA PRO A 60 2.89 -34.16 42.36
C PRO A 60 2.97 -33.50 40.97
N SER A 61 4.17 -33.60 40.39
CA SER A 61 4.49 -33.23 39.01
C SER A 61 3.85 -34.20 38.02
N ILE A 62 3.29 -33.69 36.92
CA ILE A 62 3.14 -34.43 35.66
C ILE A 62 3.76 -33.59 34.55
N HIS A 63 4.69 -34.19 33.82
CA HIS A 63 5.33 -33.65 32.63
C HIS A 63 4.30 -33.32 31.55
N GLY A 64 4.27 -32.06 31.10
CA GLY A 64 3.62 -31.60 29.88
C GLY A 64 4.61 -30.81 29.02
N SER A 65 4.80 -31.26 27.79
CA SER A 65 5.67 -30.74 26.73
C SER A 65 5.52 -29.24 26.42
N PRO A 66 6.55 -28.58 25.85
CA PRO A 66 6.45 -27.18 25.45
C PRO A 66 5.43 -27.04 24.30
N SER A 67 4.33 -26.33 24.53
CA SER A 67 3.40 -25.96 23.48
C SER A 67 4.14 -25.14 22.42
N ALA A 68 4.15 -25.65 21.20
CA ALA A 68 4.59 -24.92 20.03
C ALA A 68 3.79 -23.61 19.92
N ASN A 69 4.47 -22.48 19.85
CA ASN A 69 3.89 -21.20 19.46
C ASN A 69 3.33 -21.36 18.04
N LEU A 70 2.03 -21.65 17.91
CA LEU A 70 1.34 -21.48 16.63
C LEU A 70 1.33 -19.98 16.34
N ALA A 71 2.12 -19.57 15.35
CA ALA A 71 2.13 -18.20 14.86
C ALA A 71 0.71 -17.84 14.40
N VAL A 72 0.05 -16.93 15.11
CA VAL A 72 -1.26 -16.39 14.71
C VAL A 72 -1.09 -15.77 13.31
N PRO A 73 -1.94 -16.13 12.32
CA PRO A 73 -1.87 -15.53 10.99
C PRO A 73 -2.10 -14.02 11.10
N LYS A 74 -1.11 -13.20 10.75
CA LYS A 74 -1.24 -11.75 10.78
C LYS A 74 -2.22 -11.30 9.69
N LEU A 75 -3.34 -10.72 10.09
CA LEU A 75 -4.37 -10.15 9.21
C LEU A 75 -3.86 -8.93 8.43
N GLY A 76 -2.85 -8.22 8.96
CA GLY A 76 -2.11 -7.20 8.22
C GLY A 76 -2.16 -5.80 8.85
N ARG A 77 -2.19 -4.76 8.01
CA ARG A 77 -2.27 -3.35 8.43
C ARG A 77 -3.56 -2.70 7.94
N LEU A 78 -4.24 -1.98 8.83
CA LEU A 78 -5.41 -1.15 8.52
C LEU A 78 -5.05 0.34 8.65
N GLY A 79 -5.14 1.07 7.56
CA GLY A 79 -4.95 2.52 7.53
C GLY A 79 -6.24 3.26 7.80
N ILE A 80 -6.23 4.21 8.74
CA ILE A 80 -7.39 5.03 9.12
C ILE A 80 -7.08 6.49 8.85
N CYS A 81 -7.85 7.11 7.97
CA CYS A 81 -7.68 8.51 7.58
C CYS A 81 -8.80 9.36 8.21
N ALA A 82 -8.47 10.07 9.27
CA ALA A 82 -9.40 10.91 10.01
C ALA A 82 -8.62 11.95 10.83
N MET A 83 -9.27 13.08 11.13
CA MET A 83 -8.70 14.11 12.01
C MET A 83 -8.24 13.49 13.34
N ASP A 84 -7.17 14.03 13.93
CA ASP A 84 -6.59 13.49 15.17
C ASP A 84 -7.64 13.42 16.29
N GLU A 85 -8.49 14.45 16.41
CA GLU A 85 -9.58 14.47 17.39
C GLU A 85 -10.56 13.29 17.22
N LYS A 86 -10.86 12.89 15.98
CA LYS A 86 -11.74 11.74 15.71
C LYS A 86 -11.05 10.43 16.03
N VAL A 87 -9.80 10.26 15.58
CA VAL A 87 -9.02 9.05 15.84
C VAL A 87 -8.82 8.81 17.33
N LEU A 88 -8.55 9.88 18.08
CA LEU A 88 -8.27 9.84 19.51
C LEU A 88 -9.55 9.84 20.39
N SER A 89 -10.74 9.94 19.78
CA SER A 89 -11.99 9.89 20.53
C SER A 89 -12.18 8.56 21.26
N LYS A 90 -12.81 8.59 22.44
CA LYS A 90 -13.05 7.40 23.28
C LYS A 90 -13.74 6.27 22.52
N ALA A 91 -14.73 6.61 21.68
CA ALA A 91 -15.46 5.64 20.89
C ALA A 91 -14.55 4.91 19.88
N ASN A 92 -13.74 5.65 19.12
CA ASN A 92 -12.85 5.06 18.12
C ASN A 92 -11.69 4.30 18.76
N GLN A 93 -11.11 4.81 19.84
CA GLN A 93 -10.08 4.07 20.60
C GLN A 93 -10.60 2.71 21.10
N GLU A 94 -11.86 2.64 21.50
CA GLU A 94 -12.47 1.40 21.97
C GLU A 94 -12.80 0.43 20.82
N ILE A 95 -13.06 0.93 19.61
CA ILE A 95 -13.12 0.13 18.37
C ILE A 95 -11.74 -0.41 18.02
N PHE A 96 -10.72 0.45 17.98
CA PHE A 96 -9.34 0.09 17.59
C PHE A 96 -8.72 -0.91 18.55
N ARG A 97 -8.94 -0.73 19.86
CA ARG A 97 -8.51 -1.68 20.89
C ARG A 97 -9.10 -3.08 20.65
N ARG A 98 -10.38 -3.19 20.27
CA ARG A 98 -11.01 -4.48 19.94
C ARG A 98 -10.46 -5.08 18.66
N LEU A 99 -10.27 -4.25 17.63
CA LEU A 99 -9.68 -4.68 16.36
C LEU A 99 -8.25 -5.21 16.52
N GLN A 100 -7.46 -4.64 17.44
CA GLN A 100 -6.09 -5.09 17.73
C GLN A 100 -6.02 -6.18 18.82
N GLY A 101 -7.15 -6.57 19.41
CA GLY A 101 -7.18 -7.47 20.57
C GLY A 101 -6.58 -8.86 20.32
N ASN A 102 -6.58 -9.29 19.06
CA ASN A 102 -6.04 -10.59 18.64
C ASN A 102 -4.54 -10.55 18.28
N GLY A 103 -3.93 -9.35 18.22
CA GLY A 103 -2.51 -9.16 17.90
C GLY A 103 -2.12 -9.47 16.44
N ASP A 104 -3.10 -9.72 15.57
CA ASP A 104 -2.94 -10.04 14.16
C ASP A 104 -3.09 -8.82 13.23
N LEU A 105 -3.62 -7.70 13.74
CA LEU A 105 -3.91 -6.48 12.99
C LEU A 105 -3.18 -5.26 13.59
N GLU A 106 -2.41 -4.55 12.77
CA GLU A 106 -1.80 -3.27 13.11
C GLU A 106 -2.64 -2.11 12.55
N ILE A 107 -2.98 -1.13 13.39
CA ILE A 107 -3.72 0.05 12.96
C ILE A 107 -2.77 1.24 12.83
N VAL A 108 -2.81 1.90 11.67
CA VAL A 108 -2.01 3.10 11.35
C VAL A 108 -2.94 4.27 11.08
N TYR A 109 -2.71 5.41 11.73
CA TYR A 109 -3.56 6.60 11.59
C TYR A 109 -2.91 7.67 10.72
N PHE A 110 -3.69 8.28 9.84
CA PHE A 110 -3.32 9.43 9.01
C PHE A 110 -4.08 10.67 9.49
N GLY A 111 -3.54 11.27 10.55
CA GLY A 111 -4.10 12.40 11.30
C GLY A 111 -3.82 13.78 10.71
N ASP A 112 -3.91 14.83 11.53
CA ASP A 112 -3.86 16.24 11.11
C ASP A 112 -2.53 16.61 10.47
N GLN A 113 -1.42 15.99 10.89
CA GLN A 113 -0.12 16.19 10.21
C GLN A 113 -0.17 15.82 8.74
N THR A 114 -0.90 14.75 8.44
CA THR A 114 -1.07 14.27 7.09
C THR A 114 -2.17 15.17 6.45
N LEU A 115 -3.33 15.33 7.11
CA LEU A 115 -4.54 15.95 6.55
C LEU A 115 -4.45 17.47 6.35
N VAL A 116 -3.69 18.15 7.20
CA VAL A 116 -3.68 19.61 7.33
C VAL A 116 -2.26 20.17 7.13
N GLN A 117 -1.22 19.52 7.64
CA GLN A 117 0.13 20.12 7.69
C GLN A 117 1.05 19.80 6.49
N ARG A 118 0.64 18.94 5.56
CA ARG A 118 1.36 18.71 4.30
C ARG A 118 0.53 19.23 3.12
N PRO A 119 0.52 20.54 2.86
CA PRO A 119 -0.17 21.08 1.70
C PRO A 119 0.42 20.46 0.43
N LEU A 120 -0.48 20.00 -0.45
CA LEU A 120 -0.09 19.49 -1.74
C LEU A 120 0.22 20.68 -2.66
N HIS A 121 1.49 20.86 -3.00
CA HIS A 121 1.93 21.91 -3.91
C HIS A 121 1.83 21.46 -5.36
N LYS A 122 1.51 22.40 -6.26
CA LYS A 122 1.62 22.15 -7.70
C LYS A 122 3.10 21.92 -8.08
N PRO A 123 3.41 20.96 -8.98
CA PRO A 123 2.45 20.16 -9.72
C PRO A 123 1.92 18.95 -8.95
N PHE A 124 0.62 18.70 -9.08
CA PHE A 124 -0.04 17.53 -8.49
C PHE A 124 -1.06 16.92 -9.44
N VAL A 125 -1.41 15.66 -9.16
CA VAL A 125 -2.38 14.84 -9.89
C VAL A 125 -3.66 14.71 -9.07
N GLU A 126 -4.79 14.80 -9.73
CA GLU A 126 -6.13 14.53 -9.22
C GLU A 126 -6.73 13.38 -10.03
N LYS A 127 -6.96 12.24 -9.38
CA LYS A 127 -7.63 11.08 -9.95
C LYS A 127 -9.06 11.00 -9.41
N PRO A 128 -10.06 10.63 -10.21
CA PRO A 128 -11.35 10.21 -9.69
C PRO A 128 -11.18 9.05 -8.70
N ALA A 129 -12.05 8.94 -7.69
CA ALA A 129 -12.03 7.81 -6.78
C ALA A 129 -12.36 6.48 -7.47
N SER A 130 -13.14 6.53 -8.56
CA SER A 130 -13.40 5.37 -9.42
C SER A 130 -12.22 5.11 -10.34
N ALA A 131 -11.62 3.92 -10.25
CA ALA A 131 -10.52 3.50 -11.13
C ALA A 131 -10.97 3.34 -12.61
N GLU A 132 -12.27 3.18 -12.86
CA GLU A 132 -12.81 3.09 -14.23
C GLU A 132 -12.92 4.46 -14.91
N ASP A 133 -12.90 5.56 -14.13
CA ASP A 133 -12.89 6.91 -14.67
C ASP A 133 -11.44 7.36 -14.94
N HIS A 134 -11.11 7.41 -16.23
CA HIS A 134 -9.77 7.74 -16.72
C HIS A 134 -9.54 9.25 -16.88
N ASN A 135 -10.46 10.11 -16.42
CA ASN A 135 -10.32 11.56 -16.44
C ASN A 135 -9.38 12.04 -15.31
N VAL A 136 -8.08 11.80 -15.49
CA VAL A 136 -7.03 12.17 -14.54
C VAL A 136 -6.48 13.55 -14.86
N TYR A 137 -6.50 14.46 -13.90
CA TYR A 137 -6.10 15.86 -14.11
C TYR A 137 -4.77 16.17 -13.43
N ILE A 138 -3.97 17.02 -14.06
CA ILE A 138 -2.67 17.47 -13.56
C ILE A 138 -2.72 18.98 -13.49
N TYR A 139 -2.37 19.57 -12.35
CA TYR A 139 -2.39 21.01 -12.15
C TYR A 139 -0.94 21.50 -12.08
N PHE A 140 -0.57 22.47 -12.91
CA PHE A 140 0.79 23.00 -12.98
C PHE A 140 0.94 24.30 -12.18
N PRO A 141 2.11 24.54 -11.55
CA PRO A 141 2.35 25.79 -10.86
C PRO A 141 2.48 26.92 -11.88
N SER A 142 2.02 28.12 -11.51
CA SER A 142 2.37 29.33 -12.24
C SER A 142 3.87 29.61 -12.01
N THR A 143 4.59 29.92 -13.08
CA THR A 143 6.02 30.25 -13.07
C THR A 143 6.24 31.60 -13.75
N ALA A 144 7.47 32.10 -13.77
CA ALA A 144 7.80 33.32 -14.50
C ALA A 144 7.58 33.20 -16.03
N GLN A 145 7.44 31.98 -16.56
CA GLN A 145 7.28 31.70 -17.99
C GLN A 145 5.93 31.07 -18.36
N SER A 146 5.08 30.76 -17.37
CA SER A 146 3.79 30.10 -17.60
C SER A 146 2.77 30.53 -16.55
N ASP A 147 1.56 30.86 -16.98
CA ASP A 147 0.45 31.21 -16.08
C ASP A 147 -0.07 29.98 -15.28
N GLY A 148 0.50 28.80 -15.49
CA GLY A 148 0.15 27.58 -14.79
C GLY A 148 -0.78 26.70 -15.62
N GLY A 149 -2.07 26.70 -15.29
CA GLY A 149 -3.06 25.82 -15.92
C GLY A 149 -2.89 24.34 -15.54
N GLY A 150 -3.29 23.45 -16.44
CA GLY A 150 -3.23 22.02 -16.19
C GLY A 150 -3.32 21.17 -17.44
N ARG A 151 -3.31 19.85 -17.26
CA ARG A 151 -3.45 18.86 -18.32
C ARG A 151 -4.54 17.86 -17.95
N ARG A 152 -5.46 17.62 -18.89
CA ARG A 152 -6.54 16.63 -18.76
C ARG A 152 -6.11 15.36 -19.49
N LEU A 153 -5.87 14.28 -18.76
CA LEU A 153 -5.71 12.96 -19.34
C LEU A 153 -7.10 12.35 -19.51
N PHE A 154 -7.23 11.52 -20.55
CA PHE A 154 -8.48 10.83 -20.84
C PHE A 154 -8.19 9.48 -21.48
N ARG A 155 -9.20 8.61 -21.49
CA ARG A 155 -9.13 7.34 -22.21
C ARG A 155 -8.79 7.61 -23.66
N LYS A 156 -7.69 7.02 -24.15
CA LYS A 156 -7.15 7.26 -25.50
C LYS A 156 -8.24 7.25 -26.59
N VAL A 157 -8.33 8.35 -27.34
CA VAL A 157 -9.18 8.48 -28.53
C VAL A 157 -8.27 8.76 -29.73
N GLY A 158 -8.21 7.82 -30.68
CA GLY A 158 -7.31 7.91 -31.83
C GLY A 158 -5.83 7.97 -31.41
N ASN A 159 -5.17 9.11 -31.67
CA ASN A 159 -3.76 9.35 -31.33
C ASN A 159 -3.56 10.25 -30.12
N LYS A 160 -4.64 10.71 -29.48
CA LYS A 160 -4.56 11.58 -28.30
C LYS A 160 -4.81 10.81 -27.00
N CYS A 161 -4.09 11.20 -25.96
CA CYS A 161 -4.26 10.67 -24.59
C CYS A 161 -4.31 11.76 -23.52
N SER A 162 -4.04 13.01 -23.87
CA SER A 162 -4.19 14.15 -22.98
C SER A 162 -4.33 15.45 -23.77
N GLU A 163 -4.72 16.52 -23.09
CA GLU A 163 -4.78 17.88 -23.62
C GLU A 163 -4.38 18.90 -22.54
N TYR A 164 -3.63 19.94 -22.93
CA TYR A 164 -3.31 21.04 -22.04
C TYR A 164 -4.47 22.03 -22.01
N ASP A 165 -4.83 22.48 -20.81
CA ASP A 165 -5.92 23.43 -20.56
C ASP A 165 -5.40 24.58 -19.67
N PRO A 166 -5.21 25.79 -20.23
CA PRO A 166 -4.72 26.93 -19.47
C PRO A 166 -5.69 27.39 -18.37
N SER A 167 -6.98 27.05 -18.49
CA SER A 167 -8.01 27.41 -17.50
C SER A 167 -8.13 26.42 -16.34
N LEU A 168 -7.42 25.28 -16.41
CA LEU A 168 -7.46 24.24 -15.37
C LEU A 168 -6.61 24.62 -14.15
N VAL A 169 -7.14 25.51 -13.31
CA VAL A 169 -6.43 26.02 -12.13
C VAL A 169 -7.06 25.59 -10.80
N THR A 170 -8.35 25.26 -10.81
CA THR A 170 -9.16 24.91 -9.63
C THR A 170 -9.46 23.41 -9.62
N PRO A 171 -9.10 22.67 -8.54
CA PRO A 171 -9.47 21.27 -8.35
C PRO A 171 -10.97 20.99 -8.43
N ARG A 172 -11.35 19.83 -8.96
CA ARG A 172 -12.75 19.45 -9.15
C ARG A 172 -13.51 19.32 -7.83
N CYS A 173 -12.87 18.89 -6.74
CA CYS A 173 -13.53 18.77 -5.44
C CYS A 173 -14.15 20.08 -4.91
N ILE A 174 -13.72 21.23 -5.42
CA ILE A 174 -14.26 22.55 -5.05
C ILE A 174 -15.58 22.82 -5.80
N MET A 175 -15.70 22.32 -7.03
CA MET A 175 -16.81 22.60 -7.93
C MET A 175 -17.83 21.44 -8.00
N GLU A 176 -17.40 20.22 -7.71
CA GLU A 176 -18.17 18.98 -7.82
C GLU A 176 -18.34 18.35 -6.43
N GLN A 177 -19.37 18.79 -5.69
CA GLN A 177 -19.58 18.43 -4.28
C GLN A 177 -19.97 16.97 -4.03
N ASP A 178 -20.55 16.30 -5.03
CA ASP A 178 -21.03 14.91 -4.92
C ASP A 178 -19.98 13.88 -5.38
N ASN A 179 -18.79 14.31 -5.78
CA ASN A 179 -17.73 13.46 -6.30
C ASN A 179 -16.54 13.37 -5.35
N SER A 180 -15.78 12.27 -5.47
CA SER A 180 -14.58 12.02 -4.67
C SER A 180 -13.34 11.88 -5.53
N TYR A 181 -12.22 12.43 -5.04
CA TYR A 181 -10.95 12.44 -5.76
C TYR A 181 -9.78 12.07 -4.86
N VAL A 182 -8.75 11.56 -5.51
CA VAL A 182 -7.47 11.11 -4.96
C VAL A 182 -6.42 12.09 -5.44
N TYR A 183 -5.69 12.73 -4.51
CA TYR A 183 -4.69 13.75 -4.81
C TYR A 183 -3.29 13.27 -4.44
N GLU A 184 -2.37 13.31 -5.39
CA GLU A 184 -0.98 12.86 -5.22
C GLU A 184 0.02 13.82 -5.85
N PRO A 185 1.27 13.91 -5.35
CA PRO A 185 2.32 14.67 -6.01
C PRO A 185 2.58 14.16 -7.43
N LEU A 186 2.83 15.06 -8.38
CA LEU A 186 3.25 14.65 -9.71
C LEU A 186 4.68 14.11 -9.65
N LEU A 187 4.85 12.85 -10.03
CA LEU A 187 6.17 12.23 -10.18
C LEU A 187 6.75 12.57 -11.57
N ASN A 188 8.02 12.95 -11.59
CA ASN A 188 8.75 13.15 -12.84
C ASN A 188 9.34 11.82 -13.30
N ALA A 189 8.75 11.23 -14.33
CA ALA A 189 9.23 9.96 -14.88
C ALA A 189 10.64 10.12 -15.47
N ASP A 190 11.58 9.29 -15.00
CA ASP A 190 12.94 9.23 -15.50
C ASP A 190 12.91 8.88 -17.01
N GLY A 191 13.51 9.71 -17.86
CA GLY A 191 13.45 9.56 -19.32
C GLY A 191 12.09 9.88 -19.96
N GLY A 192 11.13 10.37 -19.16
CA GLY A 192 9.79 10.73 -19.61
C GLY A 192 8.91 9.56 -20.03
N GLU A 193 9.15 8.40 -19.42
CA GLU A 193 8.48 7.15 -19.76
C GLU A 193 7.89 6.46 -18.53
N ASP A 194 6.65 5.97 -18.68
CA ASP A 194 6.02 5.12 -17.69
C ASP A 194 6.34 3.66 -18.01
N VAL A 195 6.47 2.84 -16.98
CA VAL A 195 6.63 1.39 -17.12
C VAL A 195 5.27 0.73 -16.96
N LYS A 196 4.87 -0.08 -17.94
CA LYS A 196 3.74 -1.02 -17.83
C LYS A 196 4.26 -2.41 -17.50
N ALA A 197 3.81 -2.94 -16.38
CA ALA A 197 4.19 -4.26 -15.89
C ALA A 197 2.99 -5.22 -15.92
N TYR A 198 3.26 -6.49 -16.23
CA TYR A 198 2.28 -7.56 -16.37
C TYR A 198 2.77 -8.77 -15.57
N ALA A 199 2.33 -8.87 -14.33
CA ALA A 199 2.63 -9.99 -13.45
C ALA A 199 1.82 -11.23 -13.84
N VAL A 200 2.46 -12.39 -13.78
CA VAL A 200 1.80 -13.70 -13.87
C VAL A 200 2.30 -14.60 -12.75
N GLY A 201 1.39 -15.00 -11.89
CA GLY A 201 1.69 -15.70 -10.65
C GLY A 201 2.64 -14.89 -9.77
N ARG A 202 3.57 -15.60 -9.12
CA ARG A 202 4.55 -15.02 -8.20
C ARG A 202 5.96 -14.94 -8.79
N THR A 203 6.14 -15.39 -10.02
CA THR A 203 7.48 -15.76 -10.55
C THR A 203 7.81 -15.11 -11.88
N TYR A 204 6.85 -14.46 -12.53
CA TYR A 204 7.07 -13.85 -13.83
C TYR A 204 6.40 -12.48 -13.90
N CYS A 205 7.12 -11.53 -14.47
CA CYS A 205 6.57 -10.22 -14.81
C CYS A 205 7.23 -9.72 -16.09
N LEU A 206 6.42 -9.39 -17.09
CA LEU A 206 6.88 -8.65 -18.27
C LEU A 206 6.79 -7.15 -17.99
N ALA A 207 7.78 -6.38 -18.42
CA ALA A 207 7.73 -4.92 -18.33
C ALA A 207 8.12 -4.25 -19.64
N VAL A 208 7.41 -3.18 -19.97
CA VAL A 208 7.68 -2.34 -21.16
C VAL A 208 7.56 -0.87 -20.79
N THR A 209 8.35 -0.01 -21.40
CA THR A 209 8.19 1.44 -21.29
C THR A 209 7.32 1.99 -22.41
N ARG A 210 6.66 3.11 -22.13
CA ARG A 210 5.98 3.95 -23.12
C ARG A 210 6.11 5.42 -22.73
N LYS A 211 5.92 6.35 -23.69
CA LYS A 211 5.91 7.78 -23.37
C LYS A 211 4.79 8.14 -22.40
N SER A 212 5.14 8.92 -21.38
CA SER A 212 4.20 9.33 -20.35
C SER A 212 3.16 10.30 -20.91
N PRO A 213 1.86 10.08 -20.67
CA PRO A 213 0.79 10.98 -21.12
C PRO A 213 0.83 12.33 -20.39
N VAL A 214 1.62 12.44 -19.31
CA VAL A 214 1.94 13.70 -18.60
C VAL A 214 2.71 14.66 -19.50
N LEU A 215 3.67 14.13 -20.27
CA LEU A 215 4.64 14.92 -21.03
C LEU A 215 4.24 15.15 -22.48
N SER A 216 3.37 14.30 -23.03
CA SER A 216 2.93 14.41 -24.42
C SER A 216 1.44 14.13 -24.55
N ASP A 217 0.80 14.89 -25.45
CA ASP A 217 -0.58 14.71 -25.90
C ASP A 217 -0.71 13.64 -27.00
N VAL A 218 0.39 13.27 -27.67
CA VAL A 218 0.40 12.36 -28.82
C VAL A 218 0.98 11.00 -28.45
N VAL A 219 0.26 9.95 -28.83
CA VAL A 219 0.76 8.58 -28.70
C VAL A 219 1.75 8.27 -29.82
N VAL A 220 3.01 8.04 -29.46
CA VAL A 220 4.07 7.63 -30.38
C VAL A 220 3.79 6.22 -30.91
N ARG A 221 3.87 6.05 -32.24
CA ARG A 221 3.60 4.78 -32.91
C ARG A 221 4.78 4.29 -33.74
N GLU A 222 4.88 2.98 -33.91
CA GLU A 222 5.75 2.31 -34.88
C GLU A 222 5.20 2.48 -36.31
N ALA A 223 5.99 2.10 -37.31
CA ALA A 223 5.63 2.20 -38.72
C ALA A 223 4.35 1.43 -39.08
N ASP A 224 4.02 0.37 -38.32
CA ASP A 224 2.81 -0.44 -38.48
C ASP A 224 1.59 0.10 -37.68
N GLY A 225 1.72 1.29 -37.08
CA GLY A 225 0.65 1.93 -36.33
C GLY A 225 0.46 1.43 -34.89
N ARG A 226 1.27 0.48 -34.40
CA ARG A 226 1.23 0.08 -32.98
C ARG A 226 1.84 1.16 -32.09
N GLU A 227 1.37 1.30 -30.87
CA GLU A 227 2.00 2.19 -29.89
C GLU A 227 3.43 1.70 -29.61
N LYS A 228 4.41 2.60 -29.71
CA LYS A 228 5.81 2.27 -29.48
C LYS A 228 5.99 1.84 -28.03
N ARG A 229 6.53 0.64 -27.84
CA ARG A 229 6.83 0.04 -26.54
C ARG A 229 8.21 -0.56 -26.57
N GLN A 230 9.02 -0.25 -25.56
CA GLN A 230 10.36 -0.83 -25.44
C GLN A 230 10.40 -1.78 -24.26
N ALA A 231 10.97 -2.97 -24.45
CA ALA A 231 11.19 -3.88 -23.34
C ALA A 231 12.10 -3.22 -22.29
N THR A 232 11.78 -3.41 -21.01
CA THR A 232 12.60 -2.93 -19.91
C THR A 232 12.72 -4.00 -18.85
N THR A 233 13.87 -4.05 -18.19
CA THR A 233 14.11 -4.96 -17.06
C THR A 233 13.55 -4.31 -15.80
N LEU A 234 12.89 -5.12 -14.96
CA LEU A 234 12.48 -4.69 -13.62
C LEU A 234 13.66 -4.74 -12.65
N SER A 235 13.74 -3.78 -11.74
CA SER A 235 14.64 -3.87 -10.59
C SER A 235 14.20 -5.00 -9.65
N ARG A 236 15.04 -5.34 -8.67
CA ARG A 236 14.68 -6.29 -7.63
C ARG A 236 13.45 -5.81 -6.87
N GLU A 237 13.42 -4.52 -6.50
CA GLU A 237 12.32 -3.91 -5.76
C GLU A 237 11.01 -3.93 -6.55
N GLU A 238 11.07 -3.68 -7.87
CA GLU A 238 9.90 -3.75 -8.75
C GLU A 238 9.38 -5.18 -8.93
N THR A 239 10.29 -6.17 -8.99
CA THR A 239 9.94 -7.59 -9.09
C THR A 239 9.26 -8.08 -7.81
N GLU A 240 9.77 -7.67 -6.66
CA GLU A 240 9.16 -7.98 -5.37
C GLU A 240 7.80 -7.27 -5.23
N ALA A 241 7.67 -6.03 -5.69
CA ALA A 241 6.39 -5.32 -5.75
C ALA A 241 5.37 -6.05 -6.64
N ALA A 242 5.78 -6.54 -7.82
CA ALA A 242 4.93 -7.32 -8.70
C ALA A 242 4.35 -8.56 -8.01
N THR A 243 5.21 -9.26 -7.25
CA THR A 243 4.83 -10.45 -6.47
C THR A 243 3.83 -10.09 -5.37
N LYS A 244 4.07 -8.99 -4.65
CA LYS A 244 3.17 -8.49 -3.60
C LYS A 244 1.82 -8.05 -4.18
N ILE A 245 1.79 -7.36 -5.32
CA ILE A 245 0.54 -6.96 -5.99
C ILE A 245 -0.30 -8.19 -6.34
N ALA A 246 0.29 -9.18 -7.02
CA ALA A 246 -0.42 -10.41 -7.39
C ALA A 246 -1.00 -11.14 -6.17
N LEU A 247 -0.26 -11.16 -5.07
CA LEU A 247 -0.68 -11.77 -3.80
C LEU A 247 -1.81 -10.98 -3.11
N THR A 248 -1.60 -9.69 -2.90
CA THR A 248 -2.49 -8.83 -2.12
C THR A 248 -3.84 -8.67 -2.80
N PHE A 249 -3.88 -8.53 -4.12
CA PHE A 249 -5.12 -8.42 -4.88
C PHE A 249 -5.72 -9.79 -5.25
N GLY A 250 -5.04 -10.90 -4.96
CA GLY A 250 -5.48 -12.24 -5.32
C GLY A 250 -5.61 -12.47 -6.83
N GLN A 251 -4.94 -11.65 -7.65
CA GLN A 251 -5.01 -11.71 -9.11
C GLN A 251 -3.78 -12.43 -9.67
N ALA A 252 -3.99 -13.64 -10.22
CA ALA A 252 -2.90 -14.44 -10.80
C ALA A 252 -2.31 -13.83 -12.08
N VAL A 253 -3.09 -13.02 -12.81
CA VAL A 253 -2.59 -12.17 -13.90
C VAL A 253 -2.96 -10.74 -13.54
N CYS A 254 -1.97 -9.85 -13.45
CA CYS A 254 -2.20 -8.49 -13.01
C CYS A 254 -1.36 -7.48 -13.80
N GLY A 255 -2.02 -6.49 -14.40
CA GLY A 255 -1.39 -5.32 -14.99
C GLY A 255 -1.27 -4.19 -13.96
N PHE A 256 -0.15 -3.46 -13.98
CA PHE A 256 0.06 -2.28 -13.15
C PHE A 256 1.09 -1.34 -13.78
N ASP A 257 1.03 -0.08 -13.40
CA ASP A 257 1.91 0.97 -13.93
C ASP A 257 2.89 1.45 -12.85
N ILE A 258 4.15 1.61 -13.25
CA ILE A 258 5.23 2.14 -12.42
C ILE A 258 5.74 3.45 -13.03
N VAL A 259 5.98 4.44 -12.18
CA VAL A 259 6.82 5.60 -12.49
C VAL A 259 8.15 5.47 -11.75
N ARG A 260 9.25 5.49 -12.49
CA ARG A 260 10.61 5.62 -11.95
C ARG A 260 10.92 7.10 -11.83
N ASN A 261 11.33 7.57 -10.64
CA ASN A 261 11.63 8.97 -10.38
C ASN A 261 12.78 9.06 -9.38
N LYS A 262 13.90 9.67 -9.80
CA LYS A 262 15.09 9.92 -8.95
C LYS A 262 15.60 8.63 -8.29
N GLY A 263 15.67 7.55 -9.05
CA GLY A 263 16.20 6.25 -8.58
C GLY A 263 15.26 5.47 -7.66
N LYS A 264 14.00 5.88 -7.54
CA LYS A 264 12.95 5.12 -6.85
C LYS A 264 11.83 4.74 -7.81
N SER A 265 11.18 3.62 -7.55
CA SER A 265 10.03 3.15 -8.33
C SER A 265 8.74 3.28 -7.51
N TYR A 266 7.70 3.79 -8.15
CA TYR A 266 6.40 4.04 -7.54
C TYR A 266 5.31 3.35 -8.35
N VAL A 267 4.50 2.51 -7.71
CA VAL A 267 3.33 1.92 -8.37
C VAL A 267 2.21 2.96 -8.32
N ILE A 268 1.74 3.39 -9.50
CA ILE A 268 0.79 4.51 -9.61
C ILE A 268 -0.63 4.08 -10.01
N ASP A 269 -0.77 2.84 -10.50
CA ASP A 269 -2.03 2.25 -10.95
C ASP A 269 -1.96 0.72 -10.96
N VAL A 270 -3.06 0.04 -10.57
CA VAL A 270 -3.19 -1.43 -10.57
C VAL A 270 -4.50 -1.78 -11.26
N ASN A 271 -4.41 -2.44 -12.42
CA ASN A 271 -5.52 -2.66 -13.35
C ASN A 271 -6.19 -4.04 -13.20
N GLY A 272 -5.66 -4.94 -12.36
CA GLY A 272 -6.15 -6.32 -12.29
C GLY A 272 -5.85 -7.10 -13.57
N TRP A 273 -6.73 -8.03 -13.98
CA TRP A 273 -6.52 -8.93 -15.11
C TRP A 273 -6.30 -8.17 -16.43
N THR A 274 -5.03 -8.04 -16.82
CA THR A 274 -4.60 -7.34 -18.03
C THR A 274 -3.59 -8.19 -18.78
N SER A 275 -3.84 -8.39 -20.07
CA SER A 275 -2.88 -9.05 -20.97
C SER A 275 -2.15 -8.01 -21.83
N VAL A 276 -0.92 -8.33 -22.20
CA VAL A 276 -0.14 -7.54 -23.16
C VAL A 276 -0.53 -7.90 -24.59
N LYS A 277 -0.51 -6.93 -25.51
CA LYS A 277 -0.81 -7.16 -26.93
C LYS A 277 0.45 -7.51 -27.71
N ASN A 278 0.34 -8.43 -28.66
CA ASN A 278 1.38 -8.84 -29.60
C ASN A 278 2.67 -9.35 -28.93
N GLN A 279 2.53 -10.21 -27.91
CA GLN A 279 3.67 -10.80 -27.20
C GLN A 279 3.51 -12.33 -27.08
N PRO A 280 3.83 -13.10 -28.14
CA PRO A 280 3.67 -14.56 -28.12
C PRO A 280 4.40 -15.26 -26.96
N ALA A 281 5.64 -14.85 -26.69
CA ALA A 281 6.42 -15.41 -25.58
C ALA A 281 5.77 -15.17 -24.21
N PHE A 282 5.09 -14.04 -24.02
CA PHE A 282 4.30 -13.79 -22.82
C PHE A 282 3.09 -14.73 -22.75
N TYR A 283 2.40 -14.96 -23.86
CA TYR A 283 1.23 -15.86 -23.90
C TYR A 283 1.60 -17.28 -23.51
N ASP A 284 2.67 -17.82 -24.10
CA ASP A 284 3.16 -19.16 -23.80
C ASP A 284 3.56 -19.28 -22.33
N ARG A 285 4.31 -18.29 -21.82
CA ARG A 285 4.75 -18.28 -20.43
C ARG A 285 3.58 -18.16 -19.46
N CYS A 286 2.62 -17.29 -19.78
CA CYS A 286 1.42 -17.08 -18.96
C CYS A 286 0.58 -18.36 -18.88
N ALA A 287 0.28 -18.98 -20.03
CA ALA A 287 -0.48 -20.22 -20.09
C ALA A 287 0.21 -21.36 -19.32
N CYS A 288 1.54 -21.48 -19.44
CA CYS A 288 2.32 -22.48 -18.71
C CYS A 288 2.22 -22.28 -17.18
N ILE A 289 2.44 -21.06 -16.69
CA ILE A 289 2.37 -20.76 -15.25
C ILE A 289 0.96 -21.00 -14.70
N LEU A 290 -0.08 -20.52 -15.39
CA LEU A 290 -1.46 -20.71 -14.95
C LEU A 290 -1.84 -22.21 -14.91
N ARG A 291 -1.42 -22.98 -15.91
CA ARG A 291 -1.64 -24.43 -15.92
C ARG A 291 -0.95 -25.10 -14.74
N GLN A 292 0.31 -24.76 -14.46
CA GLN A 292 1.03 -25.29 -13.30
C GLN A 292 0.32 -24.96 -11.98
N MET A 293 -0.14 -23.71 -11.81
CA MET A 293 -0.88 -23.29 -10.62
C MET A 293 -2.16 -24.12 -10.40
N LEU A 294 -2.93 -24.36 -11.48
CA LEU A 294 -4.16 -25.14 -11.43
C LEU A 294 -3.87 -26.62 -11.11
N THR A 295 -2.88 -27.22 -11.79
CA THR A 295 -2.48 -28.61 -11.54
C THR A 295 -2.03 -28.81 -10.09
N SER A 296 -1.16 -27.94 -9.58
CA SER A 296 -0.69 -28.04 -8.18
C SER A 296 -1.80 -27.89 -7.15
N ARG A 297 -2.84 -27.10 -7.46
CA ARG A 297 -4.03 -26.98 -6.60
C ARG A 297 -4.86 -28.26 -6.61
N LEU A 298 -5.15 -28.83 -7.77
CA LEU A 298 -5.89 -30.08 -7.90
C LEU A 298 -5.20 -31.24 -7.16
N GLU A 299 -3.89 -31.38 -7.35
CA GLU A 299 -3.09 -32.41 -6.65
C GLU A 299 -3.13 -32.25 -5.13
N SER A 300 -3.08 -31.01 -4.63
CA SER A 300 -3.14 -30.73 -3.20
C SER A 300 -4.52 -31.02 -2.61
N SER A 301 -5.59 -30.68 -3.34
CA SER A 301 -6.95 -31.02 -2.94
C SER A 301 -7.17 -32.54 -2.91
N ASN A 302 -6.65 -33.28 -3.89
CA ASN A 302 -6.77 -34.74 -3.93
C ASN A 302 -6.03 -35.41 -2.77
N ARG A 303 -4.83 -34.91 -2.40
CA ARG A 303 -4.10 -35.39 -1.21
C ARG A 303 -4.89 -35.15 0.08
N ASN A 304 -5.48 -33.96 0.24
CA ASN A 304 -6.26 -33.62 1.43
C ASN A 304 -7.58 -34.42 1.54
N ALA A 305 -8.20 -34.75 0.41
CA ALA A 305 -9.39 -35.61 0.36
C ALA A 305 -9.05 -37.07 0.68
N ALA A 306 -7.89 -37.56 0.25
CA ALA A 306 -7.42 -38.90 0.59
C ALA A 306 -7.08 -39.05 2.08
N SER A 307 -6.55 -38.00 2.72
CA SER A 307 -6.24 -38.02 4.15
C SER A 307 -7.45 -37.88 5.07
N THR A 308 -8.59 -37.39 4.58
CA THR A 308 -9.82 -37.20 5.38
C THR A 308 -10.79 -38.38 5.34
N ASN A 309 -10.62 -39.30 4.38
CA ASN A 309 -11.41 -40.53 4.27
C ASN A 309 -10.69 -41.76 4.87
N GLY A 310 -9.62 -41.55 5.63
CA GLY A 310 -8.75 -42.60 6.17
C GLY A 310 -8.87 -42.85 7.67
N ASP A 311 -9.79 -42.18 8.38
CA ASP A 311 -10.09 -42.37 9.81
C ASP A 311 -11.46 -43.03 10.02
#